data_AF-A0A556U9D3-F1
#
_entry.id   AF-A0A556U9D3-F1
#
_cell.length_a   1.000
_cell.length_b   1.000
_cell.length_c   1.000
_cell.angle_alpha   90.00
_cell.angle_beta   90.00
_cell.angle_gamma   90.00
#
_symmetry.space_group_name_H-M   'P 1'
#
loop_
_entity.id
_entity.type
_entity.pdbx_description
1 polymer ?
#
loop_
_entity_poly.entity_id
_entity_poly.type
_entity_poly.pdbx_seq_one_letter_code
_entity_poly.pdbx_strand_id
1 'polypeptide(L)'
;MSRPTPVSHRKDNLRKLFQQMLRLMSIVQEGVHHFDSSLPINHNLTSLPTLKFRPSDLAAVKAKSTLSQLHSGLQSFQLHFDWLLYWHNQSALMSDSIKKIANAIRSISILKENQTDSPTQTTVLSLPPITSAWDLHQTAAVVHKRLLVFCNWYIRALSVLISQANK
;
A
#
# COMPACT_ATOMS: atom_id res chain seq x y z
N MET A 1 -24.10 24.06 3.82
CA MET A 1 -23.43 24.17 5.13
C MET A 1 -22.83 22.82 5.50
N SER A 2 -21.51 22.65 5.43
CA SER A 2 -20.88 21.35 5.72
C SER A 2 -20.73 21.17 7.22
N ARG A 3 -21.43 20.17 7.78
CA ARG A 3 -21.37 19.80 9.20
C ARG A 3 -19.94 19.36 9.55
N PRO A 4 -19.28 19.91 10.58
CA PRO A 4 -17.98 19.41 11.02
C PRO A 4 -18.14 17.96 11.46
N THR A 5 -17.33 17.06 10.91
CA THR A 5 -17.26 15.69 11.40
C THR A 5 -16.77 15.72 12.85
N PRO A 6 -17.47 15.06 13.79
CA PRO A 6 -17.07 15.09 15.20
C PRO A 6 -15.66 14.51 15.35
N VAL A 7 -14.81 15.19 16.13
CA VAL A 7 -13.39 14.86 16.36
C VAL A 7 -13.21 13.39 16.78
N SER A 8 -14.17 12.85 17.54
CA SER A 8 -14.24 11.44 17.94
C SER A 8 -14.27 10.47 16.74
N HIS A 9 -15.12 10.72 15.73
CA HIS A 9 -15.19 9.88 14.52
C HIS A 9 -13.91 9.91 13.69
N ARG A 10 -13.25 11.06 13.62
CA ARG A 10 -11.97 11.18 12.91
C ARG A 10 -10.89 10.33 13.56
N LYS A 11 -10.82 10.31 14.90
CA LYS A 11 -9.88 9.50 15.67
C LYS A 11 -10.14 8.01 15.51
N ASP A 12 -11.40 7.59 15.59
CA ASP A 12 -11.77 6.18 15.41
C ASP A 12 -11.46 5.67 14.00
N ASN A 13 -11.68 6.50 12.98
CA ASN A 13 -11.31 6.18 11.61
C ASN A 13 -9.79 6.03 11.43
N LEU A 14 -8.99 6.92 12.03
CA LEU A 14 -7.53 6.80 12.01
C LEU A 14 -7.04 5.52 12.72
N ARG A 15 -7.65 5.15 13.84
CA ARG A 15 -7.32 3.90 14.56
C ARG A 15 -7.67 2.67 13.74
N LYS A 16 -8.86 2.64 13.12
CA LYS A 16 -9.27 1.54 12.23
C LYS A 16 -8.29 1.39 11.07
N LEU A 17 -7.94 2.49 10.41
CA LEU A 17 -6.97 2.49 9.30
C LEU A 17 -5.58 2.02 9.75
N PHE A 18 -5.12 2.46 10.93
CA PHE A 18 -3.87 2.00 11.53
C PHE A 18 -3.84 0.49 11.75
N GLN A 19 -4.92 -0.08 12.33
CA GLN A 19 -5.03 -1.53 12.54
C GLN A 19 -5.04 -2.31 11.22
N GLN A 20 -5.69 -1.79 10.19
CA GLN A 20 -5.68 -2.43 8.88
C GLN A 20 -4.31 -2.37 8.21
N MET A 21 -3.58 -1.26 8.35
CA MET A 21 -2.20 -1.15 7.86
C MET A 21 -1.26 -2.10 8.60
N LEU A 22 -1.43 -2.32 9.91
CA LEU A 22 -0.70 -3.34 10.66
C LEU A 22 -0.98 -4.75 10.12
N ARG A 23 -2.26 -5.07 9.88
CA ARG A 23 -2.65 -6.35 9.29
C ARG A 23 -2.05 -6.54 7.89
N LEU A 24 -2.10 -5.51 7.05
CA LEU A 24 -1.48 -5.54 5.73
C LEU A 24 0.03 -5.79 5.85
N MET A 25 0.72 -5.08 6.74
CA MET A 25 2.15 -5.27 6.98
C MET A 25 2.48 -6.71 7.36
N SER A 26 1.71 -7.33 8.27
CA SER A 26 1.91 -8.72 8.68
C SER A 26 1.80 -9.70 7.51
N ILE A 27 0.79 -9.54 6.64
CA ILE A 27 0.60 -10.39 5.46
C ILE A 27 1.75 -10.19 4.46
N VAL A 28 2.19 -8.95 4.27
CA VAL A 28 3.31 -8.63 3.36
C VAL A 28 4.61 -9.21 3.89
N GLN A 29 4.87 -9.14 5.21
CA GLN A 29 6.05 -9.73 5.83
C GLN A 29 6.10 -11.25 5.62
N GLU A 30 4.99 -11.94 5.86
CA GLU A 30 4.86 -13.38 5.59
C GLU A 30 5.19 -13.70 4.11
N GLY A 31 4.65 -12.90 3.18
CA GLY A 31 4.97 -13.04 1.75
C GLY A 31 6.43 -12.75 1.39
N VAL A 32 7.10 -11.83 2.10
CA VAL A 32 8.50 -11.45 1.83
C VAL A 32 9.49 -12.53 2.24
N HIS A 33 9.19 -13.34 3.26
CA HIS A 33 10.08 -14.43 3.71
C HIS A 33 10.37 -15.48 2.63
N HIS A 34 9.54 -15.56 1.59
CA HIS A 34 9.73 -16.45 0.46
C HIS A 34 10.68 -15.92 -0.62
N PHE A 35 11.11 -14.64 -0.53
CA PHE A 35 12.02 -14.03 -1.49
C PHE A 35 13.44 -13.96 -0.93
N ASP A 36 14.43 -14.19 -1.78
CA ASP A 36 15.82 -14.01 -1.40
C ASP A 36 16.08 -12.53 -1.02
N SER A 37 16.70 -12.36 0.15
CA SER A 37 17.19 -11.09 0.66
C SER A 37 18.13 -10.38 -0.32
N SER A 38 18.87 -11.14 -1.14
CA SER A 38 19.83 -10.66 -2.13
C SER A 38 19.20 -9.97 -3.35
N LEU A 39 17.89 -10.18 -3.59
CA LEU A 39 17.22 -9.62 -4.77
C LEU A 39 17.20 -8.07 -4.72
N PRO A 40 17.69 -7.40 -5.77
CA PRO A 40 17.82 -5.95 -5.79
C PRO A 40 16.46 -5.25 -5.67
N ILE A 41 16.36 -4.26 -4.79
CA ILE A 41 15.17 -3.38 -4.63
C ILE A 41 15.02 -2.43 -5.84
N ASN A 42 16.09 -2.27 -6.61
CA ASN A 42 16.19 -1.42 -7.80
C ASN A 42 15.83 -2.21 -9.06
N HIS A 43 14.54 -2.52 -9.22
CA HIS A 43 13.98 -2.89 -10.51
C HIS A 43 13.28 -1.66 -11.12
N ASN A 44 13.30 -1.52 -12.45
CA ASN A 44 12.75 -0.40 -13.24
C ASN A 44 11.20 -0.29 -13.20
N LEU A 45 10.57 -0.48 -12.03
CA LEU A 45 9.17 -0.16 -11.80
C LEU A 45 9.07 1.32 -11.46
N THR A 46 8.97 2.16 -12.49
CA THR A 46 8.80 3.62 -12.38
C THR A 46 7.40 4.01 -11.89
N SER A 47 6.42 3.10 -12.00
CA SER A 47 5.02 3.28 -11.58
C SER A 47 4.76 3.04 -10.09
N LEU A 48 5.70 2.42 -9.37
CA LEU A 48 5.56 2.23 -7.93
C LEU A 48 5.86 3.54 -7.17
N PRO A 49 5.13 3.83 -6.09
CA PRO A 49 5.38 5.04 -5.30
C PRO A 49 6.81 5.02 -4.77
N THR A 50 7.61 5.99 -5.20
CA THR A 50 8.96 6.19 -4.66
C THR A 50 8.82 6.93 -3.33
N LEU A 51 8.97 6.20 -2.23
CA LEU A 51 8.97 6.80 -0.90
C LEU A 51 10.28 7.56 -0.72
N LYS A 52 10.24 8.87 -0.94
CA LYS A 52 11.34 9.78 -0.60
C LYS A 52 11.25 10.31 0.84
N PHE A 53 10.46 9.67 1.69
CA PHE A 53 10.17 10.20 3.00
C PHE A 53 11.28 9.90 4.00
N ARG A 54 11.87 10.95 4.56
CA ARG A 54 12.88 10.90 5.59
C ARG A 54 12.22 10.79 6.97
N PRO A 55 12.91 10.24 7.99
CA PRO A 55 12.40 10.26 9.36
C PRO A 55 12.03 11.66 9.86
N SER A 56 12.74 12.70 9.40
CA SER A 56 12.43 14.11 9.68
C SER A 56 11.05 14.54 9.21
N ASP A 57 10.54 13.94 8.14
CA ASP A 57 9.25 14.30 7.53
C ASP A 57 8.07 13.88 8.42
N LEU A 58 8.30 12.95 9.36
CA LEU A 58 7.29 12.54 10.35
C LEU A 58 6.86 13.69 11.26
N ALA A 59 7.72 14.68 11.50
CA ALA A 59 7.40 15.86 12.30
C ALA A 59 6.42 16.81 11.60
N ALA A 60 6.34 16.77 10.27
CA ALA A 60 5.54 17.67 9.44
C ALA A 60 4.27 17.02 8.87
N VAL A 61 3.90 15.82 9.34
CA VAL A 61 2.75 15.05 8.85
C VAL A 61 1.45 15.82 9.08
N LYS A 62 0.70 16.04 8.00
CA LYS A 62 -0.64 16.65 8.01
C LYS A 62 -1.68 15.63 7.56
N ALA A 63 -2.76 15.47 8.33
CA ALA A 63 -3.72 14.39 8.09
C ALA A 63 -4.25 14.32 6.66
N LYS A 64 -4.66 15.45 6.06
CA LYS A 64 -5.24 15.47 4.70
C LYS A 64 -4.24 14.99 3.64
N SER A 65 -3.00 15.50 3.66
CA SER A 65 -1.98 15.11 2.68
C SER A 65 -1.52 13.67 2.89
N THR A 66 -1.31 13.26 4.14
CA THR A 66 -0.88 11.89 4.46
C THR A 66 -1.93 10.86 4.06
N LEU A 67 -3.21 11.09 4.37
CA LEU A 67 -4.27 10.17 3.96
C LEU A 67 -4.46 10.13 2.44
N SER A 68 -4.30 11.26 1.75
CA SER A 68 -4.35 11.32 0.29
C SER A 68 -3.21 10.54 -0.36
N GLN A 69 -1.98 10.70 0.14
CA GLN A 69 -0.80 9.98 -0.35
C GLN A 69 -0.86 8.48 -0.01
N LEU A 70 -1.36 8.12 1.18
CA LEU A 70 -1.62 6.73 1.57
C LEU A 70 -2.56 6.07 0.56
N HIS A 71 -3.68 6.72 0.26
CA HIS A 71 -4.65 6.15 -0.65
C HIS A 71 -4.11 6.01 -2.08
N SER A 72 -3.49 7.06 -2.62
CA SER A 72 -2.89 7.01 -3.96
C SER A 72 -1.82 5.90 -4.03
N GLY A 73 -1.01 5.75 -2.98
CA GLY A 73 -0.04 4.68 -2.87
C GLY A 73 -0.68 3.28 -2.86
N LEU A 74 -1.72 3.07 -2.03
CA LEU A 74 -2.45 1.82 -1.97
C LEU A 74 -3.12 1.47 -3.31
N GLN A 75 -3.68 2.45 -4.02
CA GLN A 75 -4.23 2.24 -5.37
C GLN A 75 -3.15 1.82 -6.37
N SER A 76 -1.97 2.45 -6.32
CA SER A 76 -0.85 2.02 -7.16
C SER A 76 -0.45 0.58 -6.82
N PHE A 77 -0.27 0.23 -5.53
CA PHE A 77 0.05 -1.14 -5.15
C PHE A 77 -1.04 -2.14 -5.56
N GLN A 78 -2.32 -1.79 -5.43
CA GLN A 78 -3.44 -2.62 -5.88
C GLN A 78 -3.27 -3.01 -7.36
N LEU A 79 -3.01 -2.02 -8.21
CA LEU A 79 -2.80 -2.23 -9.63
C LEU A 79 -1.61 -3.17 -9.91
N HIS A 80 -0.49 -3.00 -9.20
CA HIS A 80 0.69 -3.87 -9.35
C HIS A 80 0.40 -5.30 -8.87
N PHE A 81 -0.32 -5.49 -7.77
CA PHE A 81 -0.69 -6.82 -7.26
C PHE A 81 -1.72 -7.52 -8.14
N ASP A 82 -2.67 -6.80 -8.72
CA ASP A 82 -3.62 -7.36 -9.69
C ASP A 82 -2.91 -7.78 -10.99
N TRP A 83 -1.93 -6.99 -11.45
CA TRP A 83 -1.08 -7.37 -12.58
C TRP A 83 -0.20 -8.58 -12.28
N LEU A 84 0.42 -8.65 -11.09
CA LEU A 84 1.16 -9.84 -10.66
C LEU A 84 0.25 -11.07 -10.62
N LEU A 85 -0.96 -10.94 -10.07
CA LEU A 85 -1.93 -12.03 -9.99
C LEU A 85 -2.35 -12.53 -11.38
N TYR A 86 -2.55 -11.63 -12.35
CA TYR A 86 -2.85 -11.99 -13.74
C TYR A 86 -1.78 -12.91 -14.34
N TRP A 87 -0.50 -12.53 -14.26
CA TRP A 87 0.60 -13.33 -14.77
C TRP A 87 0.82 -14.62 -13.97
N HIS A 88 0.62 -14.55 -12.66
CA HIS A 88 0.71 -15.73 -11.80
C HIS A 88 -0.33 -16.79 -12.19
N ASN A 89 -1.58 -16.38 -12.45
CA ASN A 89 -2.65 -17.27 -12.92
C ASN A 89 -2.33 -17.93 -14.27
N GLN A 90 -1.64 -17.23 -15.18
CA GLN A 90 -1.22 -17.82 -16.45
C GLN A 90 -0.10 -18.84 -16.30
N SER A 91 0.76 -18.68 -15.28
CA SER A 91 1.89 -19.57 -15.03
C SER A 91 1.54 -20.87 -14.29
N ALA A 92 0.26 -21.08 -13.90
CA ALA A 92 -0.23 -22.20 -13.06
C ALA A 92 0.47 -22.37 -11.69
N LEU A 93 1.46 -21.54 -11.38
CA LEU A 93 1.94 -21.33 -10.03
C LEU A 93 0.80 -20.60 -9.30
N MET A 94 0.47 -20.94 -8.05
CA MET A 94 -0.44 -20.15 -7.21
C MET A 94 0.34 -19.62 -6.02
N SER A 95 0.39 -18.30 -5.86
CA SER A 95 1.01 -17.65 -4.71
C SER A 95 -0.11 -17.10 -3.85
N ASP A 96 -0.44 -17.85 -2.80
CA ASP A 96 -1.47 -17.46 -1.83
C ASP A 96 -1.17 -16.09 -1.20
N SER A 97 0.11 -15.71 -1.07
CA SER A 97 0.52 -14.42 -0.53
C SER A 97 0.12 -13.25 -1.44
N ILE A 98 0.32 -13.34 -2.75
CA ILE A 98 -0.08 -12.28 -3.72
C ILE A 98 -1.58 -12.03 -3.62
N LYS A 99 -2.39 -13.10 -3.61
CA LYS A 99 -3.85 -13.00 -3.51
C LYS A 99 -4.30 -12.42 -2.16
N LYS A 100 -3.71 -12.87 -1.05
CA LYS A 100 -3.99 -12.34 0.29
C LYS A 100 -3.68 -10.85 0.39
N ILE A 101 -2.54 -10.41 -0.16
CA ILE A 101 -2.13 -8.99 -0.15
C ILE A 101 -3.06 -8.14 -1.00
N ALA A 102 -3.36 -8.57 -2.24
CA ALA A 102 -4.29 -7.86 -3.12
C ALA A 102 -5.66 -7.66 -2.46
N ASN A 103 -6.19 -8.70 -1.80
CA ASN A 103 -7.44 -8.61 -1.08
C ASN A 103 -7.37 -7.67 0.13
N ALA A 104 -6.26 -7.67 0.87
CA ALA A 104 -6.06 -6.78 2.01
C ALA A 104 -6.01 -5.30 1.58
N ILE A 105 -5.30 -4.98 0.49
CA ILE A 105 -5.25 -3.63 -0.09
C ILE A 105 -6.65 -3.20 -0.55
N ARG A 106 -7.34 -4.04 -1.31
CA ARG A 106 -8.72 -3.77 -1.77
C ARG A 106 -9.68 -3.49 -0.60
N SER A 107 -9.58 -4.26 0.47
CA SER A 107 -10.40 -4.07 1.68
C SER A 107 -10.16 -2.70 2.35
N ILE A 108 -8.93 -2.18 2.30
CA ILE A 108 -8.59 -0.85 2.82
C ILE A 108 -9.12 0.24 1.89
N SER A 109 -9.01 0.06 0.57
CA SER A 109 -9.45 1.03 -0.43
C SER A 109 -10.96 1.24 -0.46
N ILE A 110 -11.76 0.16 -0.37
CA ILE A 110 -13.24 0.22 -0.36
C ILE A 110 -13.78 1.05 0.81
N LEU A 111 -13.12 1.00 1.97
CA LEU A 111 -13.53 1.79 3.13
C LEU A 111 -13.39 3.30 2.91
N LYS A 112 -12.53 3.74 1.99
CA LYS A 112 -12.41 5.16 1.64
C LYS A 112 -13.44 5.59 0.61
N GLU A 113 -13.79 4.75 -0.37
CA GLU A 113 -14.87 5.06 -1.32
C GLU A 113 -16.19 5.29 -0.60
N ASN A 114 -16.48 4.49 0.43
CA ASN A 114 -17.64 4.71 1.30
C ASN A 114 -17.57 6.01 2.15
N GLN A 115 -16.44 6.73 2.14
CA GLN A 115 -16.23 7.97 2.91
C GLN A 115 -15.95 9.21 2.03
N THR A 116 -15.80 9.06 0.71
CA THR A 116 -15.49 10.19 -0.19
C THR A 116 -15.97 9.93 -1.61
N ASP A 117 -16.88 10.77 -2.13
CA ASP A 117 -17.27 10.89 -3.54
C ASP A 117 -16.13 11.47 -4.39
N SER A 118 -14.98 10.79 -4.47
CA SER A 118 -13.85 11.25 -5.25
C SER A 118 -13.57 10.28 -6.40
N PRO A 119 -13.52 10.75 -7.65
CA PRO A 119 -13.40 9.88 -8.82
C PRO A 119 -12.11 9.08 -8.77
N THR A 120 -12.23 7.77 -9.02
CA THR A 120 -11.15 6.81 -9.07
C THR A 120 -10.21 7.20 -10.22
N GLN A 121 -9.05 7.77 -9.91
CA GLN A 121 -8.04 8.06 -10.93
C GLN A 121 -7.48 6.75 -11.49
N THR A 122 -7.85 6.44 -12.73
CA THR A 122 -7.32 5.31 -13.51
C THR A 122 -5.85 5.58 -13.80
N THR A 123 -4.96 5.05 -12.96
CA THR A 123 -3.52 5.14 -13.20
C THR A 123 -3.18 4.10 -14.25
N VAL A 124 -2.81 4.53 -15.46
CA VAL A 124 -2.34 3.61 -16.51
C VAL A 124 -1.01 3.02 -16.07
N LEU A 125 -0.99 1.71 -15.89
CA LEU A 125 0.21 0.95 -15.57
C LEU A 125 1.08 0.82 -16.82
N SER A 126 2.18 1.59 -16.90
CA SER A 126 3.28 1.29 -17.82
C SER A 126 4.13 0.15 -17.26
N LEU A 127 3.57 -1.05 -17.17
CA LEU A 127 4.30 -2.23 -16.71
C LEU A 127 4.91 -2.96 -17.91
N PRO A 128 6.22 -3.27 -17.88
CA PRO A 128 6.86 -4.00 -18.96
C PRO A 128 6.25 -5.42 -19.04
N PRO A 129 6.12 -6.02 -20.25
CA PRO A 129 5.67 -7.40 -20.36
C PRO A 129 6.62 -8.34 -19.59
N ILE A 130 6.05 -9.29 -18.84
CA ILE A 130 6.84 -10.31 -18.15
C ILE A 130 7.29 -11.34 -19.16
N THR A 131 8.59 -11.44 -19.38
CA THR A 131 9.19 -12.32 -20.39
C THR A 131 9.58 -13.70 -19.85
N SER A 132 9.66 -13.87 -18.54
CA SER A 132 10.02 -15.16 -17.92
C SER A 132 9.48 -15.31 -16.49
N ALA A 133 9.47 -16.56 -15.99
CA ALA A 133 9.13 -16.85 -14.59
C ALA A 133 10.11 -16.21 -13.60
N TRP A 134 11.37 -16.04 -14.01
CA TRP A 134 12.38 -15.34 -13.21
C TRP A 134 12.08 -13.84 -13.12
N ASP A 135 11.66 -13.20 -14.21
CA ASP A 135 11.25 -11.80 -14.22
C ASP A 135 10.00 -11.58 -13.35
N LEU A 136 9.03 -12.51 -13.40
CA LEU A 136 7.86 -12.49 -12.52
C LEU A 136 8.28 -12.57 -11.05
N HIS A 137 9.17 -13.50 -10.71
CA HIS A 137 9.65 -13.70 -9.35
C HIS A 137 10.38 -12.46 -8.81
N GLN A 138 11.31 -11.90 -9.59
CA GLN A 138 12.03 -10.66 -9.22
C GLN A 138 11.07 -9.48 -9.05
N THR A 139 10.13 -9.32 -9.98
CA THR A 139 9.16 -8.22 -9.95
C THR A 139 8.25 -8.34 -8.73
N ALA A 140 7.77 -9.57 -8.43
CA ALA A 140 7.01 -9.84 -7.22
C ALA A 140 7.81 -9.48 -5.97
N ALA A 141 9.07 -9.92 -5.86
CA ALA A 141 9.94 -9.61 -4.73
C ALA A 141 10.08 -8.09 -4.51
N VAL A 142 10.32 -7.33 -5.58
CA VAL A 142 10.50 -5.87 -5.52
C VAL A 142 9.21 -5.18 -5.06
N VAL A 143 8.06 -5.57 -5.62
CA VAL A 143 6.75 -5.00 -5.26
C VAL A 143 6.45 -5.27 -3.79
N HIS A 144 6.71 -6.48 -3.29
CA HIS A 144 6.51 -6.82 -1.88
C HIS A 144 7.44 -6.04 -0.95
N LYS A 145 8.76 -5.99 -1.26
CA LYS A 145 9.74 -5.22 -0.48
C LYS A 145 9.35 -3.73 -0.41
N ARG A 146 8.92 -3.13 -1.52
CA ARG A 146 8.46 -1.73 -1.55
C ARG A 146 7.16 -1.52 -0.77
N LEU A 147 6.21 -2.45 -0.85
CA LEU A 147 4.98 -2.39 -0.06
C LEU A 147 5.28 -2.50 1.45
N LEU A 148 6.26 -3.30 1.84
CA LEU A 148 6.67 -3.41 3.24
C LEU A 148 7.21 -2.06 3.78
N VAL A 149 8.10 -1.41 3.01
CA VAL A 149 8.62 -0.08 3.36
C VAL A 149 7.48 0.95 3.42
N PHE A 150 6.54 0.89 2.47
CA PHE A 150 5.35 1.71 2.46
C PHE A 150 4.52 1.54 3.74
N CYS A 151 4.20 0.30 4.10
CA CYS A 151 3.42 0.02 5.31
C CYS A 151 4.12 0.57 6.56
N ASN A 152 5.41 0.28 6.73
CA ASN A 152 6.19 0.75 7.88
C ASN A 152 6.16 2.29 8.00
N TRP A 153 6.31 3.02 6.89
CA TRP A 153 6.23 4.48 6.92
C TRP A 153 4.84 4.98 7.33
N TYR A 154 3.77 4.47 6.72
CA TYR A 154 2.42 4.96 6.98
C TYR A 154 1.90 4.56 8.35
N ILE A 155 2.32 3.43 8.90
CA ILE A 155 2.04 3.06 10.30
C ILE A 155 2.61 4.11 11.25
N ARG A 156 3.86 4.55 11.04
CA ARG A 156 4.49 5.61 11.84
C ARG A 156 3.76 6.95 11.67
N ALA A 157 3.44 7.33 10.43
CA ALA A 157 2.73 8.57 10.16
C ALA A 157 1.31 8.59 10.79
N LEU A 158 0.57 7.48 10.72
CA LEU A 158 -0.74 7.34 11.37
C LEU A 158 -0.63 7.41 12.90
N SER A 159 0.41 6.83 13.50
CA SER A 159 0.66 6.94 14.95
C SER A 159 0.86 8.40 15.39
N VAL A 160 1.61 9.19 14.61
CA VAL A 160 1.77 10.64 14.84
C VAL A 160 0.42 11.36 14.74
N LEU A 161 -0.38 11.07 13.72
CA LEU A 161 -1.71 11.68 13.54
C LEU A 161 -2.68 11.34 14.68
N ILE A 162 -2.67 10.09 15.16
CA ILE A 162 -3.49 9.67 16.30
C ILE A 162 -3.07 10.42 17.57
N SER A 163 -1.77 10.57 17.79
CA SER A 163 -1.22 11.32 18.93
C SER A 163 -1.57 12.81 18.87
N GLN A 164 -1.53 13.42 17.69
CA GLN A 164 -1.97 14.81 17.47
C GLN A 164 -3.47 14.99 17.74
N ALA A 165 -4.29 13.99 17.43
CA ALA A 165 -5.74 14.03 17.69
C ALA A 165 -6.11 13.78 19.18
N ASN A 166 -5.13 13.50 20.04
CA ASN A 166 -5.32 13.39 21.49
C ASN A 166 -4.97 14.69 22.24
N LYS A 167 -4.37 15.67 21.56
CA LYS A 167 -4.08 17.01 22.09
C LYS A 167 -5.22 17.95 21.74
#